data_AF-A0A5D0SEI2-F1
#
_entry.id   AF-A0A5D0SEI2-F1
#
_cell.length_a   1.000
_cell.length_b   1.000
_cell.length_c   1.000
_cell.angle_alpha   90.00
_cell.angle_beta   90.00
_cell.angle_gamma   90.00
#
_symmetry.space_group_name_H-M   'P 1'
#
loop_
_entity.id
_entity.type
_entity.pdbx_description
1 polymer ?
#
loop_
_entity_poly.entity_id
_entity_poly.type
_entity_poly.pdbx_seq_one_letter_code
_entity_poly.pdbx_strand_id
1 'polypeptide(L)'
;MKSPKEFKNKVIDSATRILWNTWKELGVWINASQEYPIYSDPESAIVFSNYFDSFEPRLLKISNDWQSYHANFVNKVRLKRLKRGLSKLYGISIQDKRTPSNFSNKTIGELDILKPDNILLRLRLVFGLSTKAEVIYYLLTHEKGNSNEIAIDRFLNQK
;
A
#
# COMPACT_ATOMS: atom_id res chain seq x y z
N MET A 1 13.66 -5.33 -30.32
CA MET A 1 12.40 -4.87 -29.69
C MET A 1 11.89 -6.00 -28.79
N LYS A 2 11.55 -5.76 -27.52
CA LYS A 2 11.00 -6.84 -26.67
C LYS A 2 9.66 -7.29 -27.23
N SER A 3 9.38 -8.59 -27.17
CA SER A 3 8.05 -9.10 -27.48
C SER A 3 7.01 -8.59 -26.46
N PRO A 4 5.71 -8.51 -26.81
CA PRO A 4 4.66 -8.12 -25.87
C PRO A 4 4.65 -8.97 -24.59
N LYS A 5 4.97 -10.27 -24.69
CA LYS A 5 5.06 -11.19 -23.55
C LYS A 5 6.22 -10.86 -22.62
N GLU A 6 7.41 -10.61 -23.17
CA GLU A 6 8.58 -10.22 -22.38
C GLU A 6 8.39 -8.85 -21.72
N PHE A 7 7.74 -7.92 -22.41
CA PHE A 7 7.38 -6.63 -21.84
C PHE A 7 6.43 -6.79 -20.65
N LYS A 8 5.34 -7.55 -20.82
CA LYS A 8 4.38 -7.87 -19.74
C LYS A 8 5.10 -8.49 -18.53
N ASN A 9 5.93 -9.49 -18.75
CA ASN A 9 6.66 -10.16 -17.67
C ASN A 9 7.60 -9.19 -16.94
N LYS A 10 8.28 -8.29 -17.65
CA LYS A 10 9.12 -7.26 -17.03
C LYS A 10 8.30 -6.30 -16.16
N VAL A 11 7.11 -5.90 -16.60
CA VAL A 11 6.22 -5.03 -15.81
C VAL A 11 5.77 -5.72 -14.53
N ILE A 12 5.35 -7.00 -14.62
CA ILE A 12 4.95 -7.79 -13.45
C ILE A 12 6.11 -7.95 -12.46
N ASP A 13 7.30 -8.30 -12.93
CA ASP A 13 8.50 -8.44 -12.09
C ASP A 13 8.85 -7.11 -11.40
N SER A 14 8.82 -6.00 -12.14
CA SER A 14 9.11 -4.67 -11.59
C SER A 14 8.08 -4.25 -10.53
N ALA A 15 6.79 -4.43 -10.80
CA ALA A 15 5.72 -4.13 -9.84
C ALA A 15 5.82 -4.99 -8.58
N THR A 16 6.17 -6.27 -8.75
CA THR A 16 6.38 -7.20 -7.62
C THR A 16 7.57 -6.78 -6.77
N ARG A 17 8.68 -6.35 -7.37
CA ARG A 17 9.85 -5.81 -6.64
C ARG A 17 9.52 -4.54 -5.86
N ILE A 18 8.75 -3.65 -6.47
CA ILE A 18 8.25 -2.43 -5.80
C ILE A 18 7.41 -2.80 -4.57
N LEU A 19 6.47 -3.74 -4.71
CA LEU A 19 5.66 -4.20 -3.58
C LEU A 19 6.49 -4.86 -2.48
N TRP A 20 7.49 -5.67 -2.85
CA TRP A 20 8.41 -6.22 -1.87
C TRP A 20 9.19 -5.13 -1.13
N ASN A 21 9.66 -4.10 -1.83
CA ASN A 21 10.27 -2.95 -1.15
C ASN A 21 9.28 -2.28 -0.20
N THR A 22 8.06 -1.99 -0.63
CA THR A 22 7.03 -1.38 0.23
C THR A 22 6.75 -2.24 1.48
N TRP A 23 6.67 -3.56 1.36
CA TRP A 23 6.48 -4.44 2.51
C TRP A 23 7.70 -4.44 3.45
N LYS A 24 8.92 -4.40 2.91
CA LYS A 24 10.14 -4.22 3.72
C LYS A 24 10.09 -2.91 4.50
N GLU A 25 9.70 -1.81 3.85
CA GLU A 25 9.54 -0.51 4.49
C GLU A 25 8.46 -0.50 5.58
N LEU A 26 7.40 -1.28 5.36
CA LEU A 26 6.35 -1.53 6.34
C LEU A 26 6.77 -2.49 7.46
N GLY A 27 8.04 -2.89 7.56
CA GLY A 27 8.57 -3.70 8.65
C GLY A 27 8.49 -5.20 8.42
N VAL A 28 8.14 -5.68 7.22
CA VAL A 28 8.18 -7.12 6.92
C VAL A 28 9.64 -7.58 6.79
N TRP A 29 9.99 -8.68 7.44
CA TRP A 29 11.33 -9.27 7.38
C TRP A 29 11.56 -9.99 6.06
N ILE A 30 12.05 -9.24 5.07
CA ILE A 30 12.35 -9.72 3.74
C ILE A 30 13.60 -9.05 3.18
N ASN A 31 14.39 -9.83 2.44
CA ASN A 31 15.51 -9.32 1.67
C ASN A 31 14.99 -8.78 0.33
N ALA A 32 14.54 -7.53 0.31
CA ALA A 32 14.28 -6.83 -0.95
C ALA A 32 15.62 -6.51 -1.63
N SER A 33 15.79 -6.95 -2.87
CA SER A 33 17.07 -6.84 -3.59
C SER A 33 17.40 -5.42 -4.05
N GLN A 34 16.43 -4.52 -4.03
CA GLN A 34 16.54 -3.15 -4.53
C GLN A 34 15.67 -2.22 -3.69
N GLU A 35 16.23 -1.07 -3.35
CA GLU A 35 15.51 0.00 -2.65
C GLU A 35 14.88 0.97 -3.65
N TYR A 36 13.65 1.37 -3.37
CA TYR A 36 12.91 2.35 -4.14
C TYR A 36 12.56 3.53 -3.22
N PRO A 37 12.82 4.79 -3.62
CA PRO A 37 12.50 5.97 -2.83
C PRO A 37 11.00 6.29 -2.95
N ILE A 38 10.17 5.39 -2.43
CA ILE A 38 8.72 5.48 -2.48
C ILE A 38 8.18 5.54 -1.07
N TYR A 39 7.24 6.43 -0.83
CA TYR A 39 6.56 6.51 0.44
C TYR A 39 5.66 5.29 0.65
N SER A 40 5.68 4.75 1.87
CA SER A 40 4.88 3.60 2.26
C SER A 40 3.42 4.00 2.48
N ASP A 41 2.53 3.35 1.74
CA ASP A 41 1.09 3.48 1.89
C ASP A 41 0.48 2.08 2.12
N PRO A 42 0.07 1.74 3.35
CA PRO A 42 -0.36 0.39 3.66
C PRO A 42 -1.65 0.01 2.92
N GLU A 43 -2.61 0.92 2.72
CA GLU A 43 -3.82 0.57 1.98
C GLU A 43 -3.52 0.33 0.50
N SER A 44 -2.64 1.13 -0.11
CA SER A 44 -2.20 0.91 -1.48
C SER A 44 -1.45 -0.42 -1.62
N ALA A 45 -0.54 -0.72 -0.69
CA ALA A 45 0.19 -1.99 -0.67
C ALA A 45 -0.75 -3.20 -0.55
N ILE A 46 -1.76 -3.15 0.33
CA ILE A 46 -2.77 -4.20 0.47
C ILE A 46 -3.55 -4.40 -0.83
N VAL A 47 -4.04 -3.31 -1.42
CA VAL A 47 -4.87 -3.38 -2.62
C VAL A 47 -4.08 -3.90 -3.82
N PHE A 48 -2.83 -3.47 -3.97
CA PHE A 48 -1.96 -3.95 -5.03
C PHE A 48 -1.55 -5.41 -4.80
N SER A 49 -1.25 -5.83 -3.57
CA SER A 49 -1.01 -7.24 -3.25
C SER A 49 -2.18 -8.13 -3.65
N ASN A 50 -3.43 -7.69 -3.42
CA ASN A 50 -4.62 -8.44 -3.84
C ASN A 50 -4.74 -8.55 -5.38
N TYR A 51 -4.31 -7.52 -6.12
CA TYR A 51 -4.30 -7.56 -7.58
C TYR A 51 -3.20 -8.49 -8.13
N PHE A 52 -2.02 -8.46 -7.53
CA PHE A 52 -0.86 -9.24 -7.96
C PHE A 52 -0.81 -10.67 -7.43
N ASP A 53 -1.80 -11.11 -6.65
CA ASP A 53 -1.78 -12.42 -5.99
C ASP A 53 -1.71 -13.60 -6.97
N SER A 54 -2.31 -13.47 -8.15
CA SER A 54 -2.25 -14.46 -9.23
C SER A 54 -0.86 -14.62 -9.85
N PHE A 55 0.02 -13.62 -9.68
CA PHE A 55 1.40 -13.62 -10.17
C PHE A 55 2.41 -13.91 -9.07
N GLU A 56 2.17 -13.43 -7.85
CA GLU A 56 3.01 -13.64 -6.67
C GLU A 56 2.13 -13.87 -5.42
N PRO A 57 1.70 -15.12 -5.15
CA PRO A 57 0.78 -15.43 -4.05
C PRO A 57 1.31 -15.07 -2.66
N ARG A 58 2.63 -14.98 -2.47
CA ARG A 58 3.22 -14.65 -1.16
C ARG A 58 2.87 -13.22 -0.71
N LEU A 59 2.65 -12.30 -1.65
CA LEU A 59 2.22 -10.93 -1.35
C LEU A 59 0.87 -10.89 -0.65
N LEU A 60 -0.07 -11.77 -1.04
CA LEU A 60 -1.37 -11.84 -0.39
C LEU A 60 -1.23 -12.28 1.06
N LYS A 61 -0.47 -13.35 1.31
CA LYS A 61 -0.20 -13.85 2.67
C LYS A 61 0.41 -12.77 3.54
N ILE A 62 1.46 -12.10 3.07
CA ILE A 62 2.16 -11.07 3.83
C ILE A 62 1.27 -9.86 4.08
N SER A 63 0.46 -9.45 3.10
CA SER A 63 -0.49 -8.36 3.30
C SER A 63 -1.56 -8.68 4.34
N ASN A 64 -2.00 -9.94 4.44
CA ASN A 64 -2.96 -10.38 5.45
C ASN A 64 -2.31 -10.48 6.83
N ASP A 65 -1.12 -11.07 6.93
CA ASP A 65 -0.36 -11.16 8.19
C ASP A 65 -0.03 -9.75 8.74
N TRP A 66 0.41 -8.84 7.87
CA TRP A 66 0.69 -7.45 8.25
C TRP A 66 -0.55 -6.69 8.69
N GLN A 67 -1.67 -6.82 7.95
CA GLN A 67 -2.95 -6.22 8.33
C GLN A 67 -3.44 -6.69 9.70
N SER A 68 -3.24 -7.96 10.04
CA SER A 68 -3.64 -8.51 11.34
C SER A 68 -2.80 -7.96 12.49
N TYR A 69 -1.49 -7.77 12.29
CA TYR A 69 -0.58 -7.30 13.32
C TYR A 69 -0.55 -5.76 13.47
N HIS A 70 -0.65 -5.03 12.37
CA HIS A 70 -0.58 -3.56 12.31
C HIS A 70 -1.93 -2.89 11.94
N ALA A 71 -3.06 -3.50 12.32
CA ALA A 71 -4.41 -3.04 11.95
C ALA A 71 -4.68 -1.56 12.32
N ASN A 72 -4.06 -1.09 13.39
CA ASN A 72 -4.10 0.29 13.92
C ASN A 72 -3.45 1.31 12.98
N PHE A 73 -2.65 0.87 12.01
CA PHE A 73 -2.12 1.72 10.94
C PHE A 73 -2.94 1.67 9.66
N VAL A 74 -4.04 0.92 9.60
CA VAL A 74 -4.89 0.78 8.41
C VAL A 74 -6.17 1.59 8.55
N ASN A 75 -6.31 2.64 7.73
CA ASN A 75 -7.55 3.37 7.54
C ASN A 75 -8.55 2.52 6.74
N LYS A 76 -9.37 1.75 7.46
CA LYS A 76 -10.39 0.85 6.88
C LYS A 76 -11.38 1.56 5.96
N VAL A 77 -11.71 2.82 6.26
CA VAL A 77 -12.62 3.63 5.43
C VAL A 77 -11.96 3.98 4.10
N ARG A 78 -10.71 4.47 4.15
CA ARG A 78 -9.92 4.75 2.95
C ARG A 78 -9.68 3.49 2.13
N LEU A 79 -9.30 2.38 2.76
CA LEU A 79 -9.11 1.09 2.08
C LEU A 79 -10.36 0.67 1.29
N LYS A 80 -11.55 0.78 1.90
CA LYS A 80 -12.82 0.48 1.23
C LYS A 80 -13.08 1.42 0.04
N ARG A 81 -12.81 2.72 0.21
CA ARG A 81 -12.97 3.72 -0.86
C ARG A 81 -11.98 3.51 -2.00
N LEU A 82 -10.73 3.19 -1.70
CA LEU A 82 -9.69 2.86 -2.67
C LEU A 82 -10.11 1.68 -3.54
N LYS A 83 -10.52 0.55 -2.93
CA LYS A 83 -11.03 -0.62 -3.66
C LYS A 83 -12.20 -0.26 -4.59
N ARG A 84 -13.18 0.50 -4.08
CA ARG A 84 -14.35 0.94 -4.86
C ARG A 84 -13.96 1.92 -5.98
N GLY A 85 -13.04 2.84 -5.70
CA GLY A 85 -12.57 3.85 -6.63
C GLY A 85 -11.86 3.22 -7.82
N LEU A 86 -11.01 2.23 -7.59
CA LEU A 86 -10.32 1.49 -8.67
C LEU A 86 -11.30 0.77 -9.59
N SER A 87 -12.34 0.14 -9.02
CA SER A 87 -13.40 -0.48 -9.82
C SER A 87 -14.18 0.54 -10.63
N LYS A 88 -14.55 1.68 -10.04
CA LYS A 88 -15.36 2.72 -10.71
C LYS A 88 -14.57 3.48 -11.78
N LEU A 89 -13.33 3.88 -11.49
CA LEU A 89 -12.54 4.76 -12.36
C LEU A 89 -11.81 4.00 -13.46
N TYR A 90 -11.37 2.77 -13.17
CA TYR A 90 -10.48 2.02 -14.06
C TYR A 90 -11.03 0.64 -14.45
N GLY A 91 -12.23 0.26 -13.97
CA GLY A 91 -12.81 -1.06 -14.24
C GLY A 91 -12.07 -2.21 -13.53
N ILE A 92 -11.18 -1.92 -12.59
CA ILE A 92 -10.35 -2.93 -11.91
C ILE A 92 -11.10 -3.46 -10.69
N SER A 93 -11.63 -4.68 -10.78
CA SER A 93 -12.26 -5.37 -9.65
C SER A 93 -11.19 -6.09 -8.81
N ILE A 94 -11.03 -5.66 -7.56
CA ILE A 94 -10.09 -6.26 -6.61
C ILE A 94 -10.89 -6.99 -5.54
N GLN A 95 -10.81 -8.31 -5.54
CA GLN A 95 -11.45 -9.15 -4.54
C GLN A 95 -10.75 -8.99 -3.18
N ASP A 96 -11.54 -8.96 -2.10
CA ASP A 96 -11.00 -8.93 -0.75
C ASP A 96 -10.68 -10.35 -0.28
N LYS A 97 -9.48 -10.83 -0.60
CA LYS A 97 -9.02 -12.17 -0.26
C LYS A 97 -8.42 -12.21 1.15
N ARG A 98 -9.18 -11.76 2.14
CA ARG A 98 -8.80 -11.90 3.54
C ARG A 98 -8.84 -13.37 3.93
N THR A 99 -7.67 -13.92 4.20
CA THR A 99 -7.53 -15.25 4.77
C THR A 99 -7.34 -15.12 6.28
N PRO A 100 -7.92 -16.01 7.11
CA PRO A 100 -7.55 -16.13 8.51
C PRO A 100 -6.02 -16.26 8.60
N SER A 101 -5.35 -15.28 9.19
CA SER A 101 -3.91 -15.31 9.36
C SER A 101 -3.60 -16.16 10.60
N ASN A 102 -3.00 -17.33 10.41
CA ASN A 102 -2.25 -18.00 11.47
C ASN A 102 -0.92 -17.25 11.61
N PHE A 103 -1.01 -16.06 12.21
CA PHE A 103 0.08 -15.12 12.33
C PHE A 103 1.30 -15.82 12.93
N SER A 104 2.45 -15.68 12.27
CA SER A 104 3.74 -16.08 12.82
C SER A 104 4.60 -14.82 13.01
N ASN A 105 5.11 -14.62 14.22
CA ASN A 105 6.09 -13.57 14.57
C ASN A 105 7.37 -13.60 13.71
N LYS A 106 7.55 -14.58 12.82
CA LYS A 106 8.75 -14.74 11.99
C LYS A 106 8.75 -13.86 10.73
N THR A 107 7.60 -13.32 10.32
CA THR A 107 7.46 -12.63 9.01
C THR A 107 7.26 -11.13 9.16
N ILE A 108 6.55 -10.69 10.20
CA ILE A 108 6.29 -9.28 10.46
C ILE A 108 7.24 -8.83 11.57
N GLY A 109 8.12 -7.90 11.22
CA GLY A 109 9.03 -7.23 12.14
C GLY A 109 8.44 -5.94 12.69
N GLU A 110 9.29 -5.18 13.39
CA GLU A 110 8.94 -3.85 13.85
C GLU A 110 8.94 -2.85 12.69
N LEU A 111 7.90 -2.02 12.67
CA LEU A 111 7.78 -0.93 11.71
C LEU A 111 8.72 0.20 12.14
N ASP A 112 9.71 0.54 11.32
CA ASP A 112 10.53 1.74 11.55
C ASP A 112 9.75 2.99 11.16
N ILE A 113 8.98 3.50 12.13
CA ILE A 113 8.17 4.70 11.95
C ILE A 113 9.07 5.92 11.71
N LEU A 114 10.33 5.90 12.13
CA LEU A 114 11.29 7.01 11.98
C LEU A 114 12.09 6.97 10.66
N LYS A 115 11.78 6.04 9.75
CA LYS A 115 12.28 6.08 8.37
C LYS A 115 11.50 7.06 7.48
N PRO A 116 12.13 7.95 6.69
CA PRO A 116 11.43 9.02 5.95
C PRO A 116 10.30 8.54 5.05
N ASP A 117 10.47 7.35 4.45
CA ASP A 117 9.50 6.72 3.56
C ASP A 117 8.17 6.38 4.29
N ASN A 118 8.21 6.23 5.61
CA ASN A 118 7.06 5.91 6.46
C ASN A 118 6.34 7.15 7.03
N ILE A 119 6.46 8.31 6.37
CA ILE A 119 5.86 9.57 6.84
C ILE A 119 4.34 9.50 7.03
N LEU A 120 3.59 8.75 6.20
CA LEU A 120 2.15 8.56 6.41
C LEU A 120 1.85 7.90 7.76
N LEU A 121 2.67 6.93 8.17
CA LEU A 121 2.50 6.19 9.41
C LEU A 121 2.83 7.09 10.62
N ARG A 122 3.85 7.94 10.50
CA ARG A 122 4.13 8.99 11.51
C ARG A 122 2.97 9.95 11.67
N LEU A 123 2.43 10.44 10.55
CA LEU A 123 1.29 11.36 10.58
C LEU A 123 0.07 10.70 11.23
N ARG A 124 -0.12 9.39 11.04
CA ARG A 124 -1.17 8.62 11.71
C ARG A 124 -0.94 8.42 13.20
N LEU A 125 0.30 8.40 13.69
CA LEU A 125 0.56 8.44 15.14
C LEU A 125 0.09 9.76 15.76
N VAL A 126 0.32 10.89 15.07
CA VAL A 126 0.03 12.23 15.61
C VAL A 126 -1.44 12.62 15.41
N PHE A 127 -2.01 12.33 14.24
CA PHE A 127 -3.35 12.79 13.84
C PHE A 127 -4.39 11.67 13.76
N GLY A 128 -4.01 10.43 14.10
CA GLY A 128 -4.84 9.25 13.93
C GLY A 128 -5.11 8.90 12.46
N LEU A 129 -5.99 7.93 12.25
CA LEU A 129 -6.48 7.51 10.92
C LEU A 129 -7.50 8.52 10.35
N SER A 130 -7.14 9.79 10.32
CA SER A 130 -8.03 10.91 9.97
C SER A 130 -7.74 11.48 8.58
N THR A 131 -8.70 12.22 8.04
CA THR A 131 -8.51 13.02 6.81
C THR A 131 -7.32 13.97 6.93
N LYS A 132 -7.04 14.50 8.13
CA LYS A 132 -5.91 15.42 8.37
C LYS A 132 -4.57 14.75 8.07
N ALA A 133 -4.38 13.50 8.50
CA ALA A 133 -3.15 12.75 8.20
C ALA A 133 -2.95 12.59 6.68
N GLU A 134 -4.01 12.29 5.94
CA GLU A 134 -3.98 12.09 4.48
C GLU A 134 -3.72 13.38 3.71
N VAL A 135 -4.34 14.49 4.12
CA VAL A 135 -4.16 15.81 3.50
C VAL A 135 -2.72 16.31 3.73
N ILE A 136 -2.21 16.22 4.96
CA ILE A 136 -0.84 16.62 5.26
C ILE A 136 0.15 15.73 4.50
N TYR A 137 -0.08 14.41 4.46
CA TYR A 137 0.74 13.51 3.67
C TYR A 137 0.80 13.94 2.20
N TYR A 138 -0.34 14.24 1.58
CA TYR A 138 -0.37 14.70 0.19
C TYR A 138 0.45 15.98 0.02
N LEU A 139 0.22 17.00 0.86
CA LEU A 139 0.90 18.29 0.77
C LEU A 139 2.41 18.21 1.00
N LEU A 140 2.89 17.21 1.75
CA LEU A 140 4.32 16.98 1.98
C LEU A 140 4.99 16.17 0.86
N THR A 141 4.21 15.47 0.04
CA THR A 141 4.72 14.54 -0.98
C THR A 141 4.43 14.99 -2.41
N HIS A 142 3.68 16.07 -2.58
CA HIS A 142 3.33 16.67 -3.87
C HIS A 142 3.68 18.16 -3.87
N GLU A 143 4.15 18.68 -5.01
CA GLU A 143 4.53 20.10 -5.14
C GLU A 143 3.33 21.06 -5.02
N LYS A 144 2.13 20.60 -5.40
CA LYS A 144 0.89 21.38 -5.39
C LYS A 144 -0.33 20.47 -5.35
N GLY A 145 -1.47 21.02 -4.95
CA GLY A 145 -2.78 20.41 -5.17
C GLY A 145 -3.91 21.17 -4.47
N ASN A 146 -5.08 21.19 -5.09
CA ASN A 146 -6.30 21.72 -4.51
C ASN A 146 -7.10 20.63 -3.76
N SER A 147 -8.12 21.04 -3.01
CA SER A 147 -8.95 20.11 -2.20
C SER A 147 -9.57 18.98 -3.02
N ASN A 148 -9.90 19.23 -4.30
CA ASN A 148 -10.47 18.21 -5.17
C ASN A 148 -9.44 17.16 -5.59
N GLU A 149 -8.26 17.60 -6.00
CA GLU A 149 -7.14 16.73 -6.39
C GLU A 149 -6.72 15.83 -5.22
N ILE A 150 -6.60 16.39 -4.02
CA ILE A 150 -6.25 15.64 -2.80
C ILE A 150 -7.28 14.55 -2.51
N ALA A 151 -8.57 14.88 -2.62
CA ALA A 151 -9.62 13.91 -2.30
C ALA A 151 -9.67 12.76 -3.32
N ILE A 152 -9.41 13.04 -4.60
CA ILE A 152 -9.34 12.03 -5.65
C ILE A 152 -8.14 11.11 -5.41
N ASP A 153 -6.94 11.68 -5.23
CA ASP A 153 -5.70 10.91 -5.05
C ASP A 153 -5.73 10.05 -3.77
N ARG A 154 -6.15 10.64 -2.66
CA ARG A 154 -6.17 9.97 -1.36
C ARG A 154 -7.45 9.19 -1.08
N PHE A 155 -8.40 9.15 -2.02
CA PHE A 155 -9.69 8.47 -1.89
C PHE A 155 -10.49 8.93 -0.66
N LEU A 156 -10.55 10.24 -0.46
CA LEU A 156 -11.25 10.89 0.66
C LEU A 156 -12.68 11.26 0.25
N ASN A 157 -13.57 11.41 1.24
CA ASN A 157 -14.85 12.08 0.97
C ASN A 157 -14.62 13.58 0.98
N GLN A 158 -15.05 14.26 -0.08
CA GLN A 158 -15.36 15.68 0.00
C GLN A 158 -16.68 15.82 0.77
N LYS A 159 -16.70 16.71 1.75
CA LYS A 159 -17.93 17.20 2.36
C LYS A 159 -18.27 18.53 1.70
#